data_AF-A0A1K1SS33-F1
#
_entry.id   AF-A0A1K1SS33-F1
#
_cell.length_a   1.000
_cell.length_b   1.000
_cell.length_c   1.000
_cell.angle_alpha   90.00
_cell.angle_beta   90.00
_cell.angle_gamma   90.00
#
_symmetry.space_group_name_H-M   'P 1'
#
loop_
_entity.id
_entity.type
_entity.pdbx_description
1 polymer ?
#
loop_
_entity_poly.entity_id
_entity_poly.type
_entity_poly.pdbx_seq_one_letter_code
_entity_poly.pdbx_strand_id
1 'polypeptide(L)'
;MPGLVEVAYTIGGGVVGAALTNYVAKIQDRRQLRAEVYRHLAKVREISGGVRTVEVGVAPRSSPGGRRRSIAMELGVTALLDGGADGYRALREALADLMTAVLVAGMPRRVADFAGGAHERLLDSTLMVTIDRCLGGVLGADADRLVRATQEYQAAATALLLAVLWHPWRARLRLRHRMSALRIEVESLHRLQQNVLVELTREEHVTVLYEHLDPDGQRRKAWGLEKQGAAS
;
A
#
# COMPACT_ATOMS: atom_id res chain seq x y z
N MET A 1 -10.39 -65.67 -17.69
CA MET A 1 -11.41 -64.66 -18.04
C MET A 1 -11.58 -63.77 -16.81
N PRO A 2 -10.93 -62.60 -16.73
CA PRO A 2 -11.13 -61.69 -15.60
C PRO A 2 -12.61 -61.27 -15.57
N GLY A 3 -13.24 -61.41 -14.41
CA GLY A 3 -14.67 -61.15 -14.24
C GLY A 3 -14.97 -59.66 -14.35
N LEU A 4 -16.20 -59.32 -14.76
CA LEU A 4 -16.70 -57.94 -14.84
C LEU A 4 -16.45 -57.10 -13.58
N VAL A 5 -16.33 -57.75 -12.41
CA VAL A 5 -16.04 -57.14 -11.11
C VAL A 5 -14.59 -56.62 -11.01
N GLU A 6 -13.63 -57.33 -11.59
CA GLU A 6 -12.20 -56.96 -11.58
C GLU A 6 -11.94 -55.75 -12.49
N VAL A 7 -12.60 -55.70 -13.65
CA VAL A 7 -12.58 -54.56 -14.57
C VAL A 7 -13.25 -53.33 -13.95
N ALA A 8 -14.38 -53.49 -13.27
CA ALA A 8 -15.05 -52.40 -12.57
C ALA A 8 -14.22 -51.84 -11.40
N TYR A 9 -13.51 -52.69 -10.66
CA TYR A 9 -12.65 -52.28 -9.55
C TYR A 9 -11.42 -51.50 -10.04
N THR A 10 -10.82 -51.92 -11.17
CA THR A 10 -9.64 -51.27 -11.75
C THR A 10 -9.98 -49.91 -12.38
N ILE A 11 -11.14 -49.81 -13.05
CA ILE A 11 -11.62 -48.55 -13.65
C ILE A 11 -12.08 -47.58 -12.55
N GLY A 12 -12.80 -48.06 -11.52
CA GLY A 12 -13.19 -47.26 -10.36
C GLY A 12 -11.99 -46.72 -9.57
N GLY A 13 -10.98 -47.58 -9.35
CA GLY A 13 -9.72 -47.18 -8.72
C GLY A 13 -8.93 -46.15 -9.53
N GLY A 14 -8.93 -46.26 -10.86
CA GLY A 14 -8.29 -45.30 -11.76
C GLY A 14 -8.97 -43.92 -11.77
N VAL A 15 -10.30 -43.87 -11.77
CA VAL A 15 -11.05 -42.60 -11.73
C VAL A 15 -10.95 -41.92 -10.37
N VAL A 16 -11.04 -42.67 -9.28
CA VAL A 16 -10.84 -42.12 -7.92
C VAL A 16 -9.40 -41.67 -7.74
N GLY A 17 -8.43 -42.44 -8.20
CA GLY A 17 -7.00 -42.07 -8.20
C GLY A 17 -6.75 -40.78 -8.97
N ALA A 18 -7.27 -40.68 -10.21
CA ALA A 18 -7.15 -39.48 -11.05
C ALA A 18 -7.83 -38.26 -10.43
N ALA A 19 -9.01 -38.44 -9.84
CA ALA A 19 -9.72 -37.38 -9.11
C ALA A 19 -8.95 -36.94 -7.86
N LEU A 20 -8.34 -37.87 -7.12
CA LEU A 20 -7.52 -37.57 -5.96
C LEU A 20 -6.24 -36.83 -6.37
N THR A 21 -5.54 -37.27 -7.43
CA THR A 21 -4.35 -36.58 -7.95
C THR A 21 -4.67 -35.21 -8.50
N ASN A 22 -5.79 -35.04 -9.21
CA ASN A 22 -6.24 -33.74 -9.70
C ASN A 22 -6.63 -32.81 -8.54
N TYR A 23 -7.28 -33.36 -7.50
CA TYR A 23 -7.59 -32.62 -6.28
C TYR A 23 -6.32 -32.20 -5.50
N VAL A 24 -5.34 -33.09 -5.36
CA VAL A 24 -4.06 -32.82 -4.69
C VAL A 24 -3.22 -31.82 -5.47
N ALA A 25 -3.11 -31.96 -6.79
CA ALA A 25 -2.43 -31.00 -7.66
C ALA A 25 -3.06 -29.61 -7.54
N LYS A 26 -4.39 -29.52 -7.61
CA LYS A 26 -5.13 -28.26 -7.41
C LYS A 26 -4.95 -27.65 -6.02
N ILE A 27 -4.70 -28.48 -4.99
CA ILE A 27 -4.35 -28.01 -3.65
C ILE A 27 -2.91 -27.47 -3.60
N GLN A 28 -1.96 -28.17 -4.24
CA GLN A 28 -0.58 -27.72 -4.31
C GLN A 28 -0.46 -26.38 -5.06
N ASP A 29 -1.12 -26.24 -6.20
CA ASP A 29 -1.20 -24.99 -6.95
C ASP A 29 -1.74 -23.85 -6.08
N ARG A 30 -2.81 -24.11 -5.32
CA ARG A 30 -3.36 -23.11 -4.39
C ARG A 30 -2.41 -22.75 -3.25
N ARG A 31 -1.60 -23.69 -2.76
CA ARG A 31 -0.60 -23.39 -1.72
C ARG A 31 0.52 -22.51 -2.28
N GLN A 32 0.98 -22.79 -3.49
CA GLN A 32 1.99 -21.97 -4.17
C GLN A 32 1.49 -20.55 -4.42
N LEU A 33 0.28 -20.40 -4.99
CA LEU A 33 -0.35 -19.09 -5.21
C LEU A 33 -0.54 -18.31 -3.91
N ARG A 34 -0.90 -18.99 -2.82
CA ARG A 34 -0.99 -18.36 -1.49
C ARG A 34 0.36 -17.86 -1.03
N ALA A 35 1.40 -18.70 -1.09
CA ALA A 35 2.74 -18.34 -0.67
C ALA A 35 3.27 -17.15 -1.48
N GLU A 36 3.00 -17.11 -2.78
CA GLU A 36 3.37 -16.01 -3.67
C GLU A 36 2.67 -14.70 -3.28
N VAL A 37 1.35 -14.71 -3.10
CA VAL A 37 0.60 -13.54 -2.61
C VAL A 37 1.12 -13.07 -1.25
N TYR A 38 1.41 -13.99 -0.32
CA TYR A 38 2.00 -13.62 0.98
C TYR A 38 3.38 -12.98 0.84
N ARG A 39 4.24 -13.50 -0.04
CA ARG A 39 5.57 -12.95 -0.29
C ARG A 39 5.49 -11.52 -0.82
N HIS A 40 4.63 -11.28 -1.81
CA HIS A 40 4.43 -9.93 -2.36
C HIS A 40 3.80 -8.98 -1.34
N LEU A 41 2.83 -9.46 -0.56
CA LEU A 41 2.22 -8.67 0.51
C LEU A 41 3.24 -8.29 1.60
N ALA A 42 4.14 -9.20 1.96
CA ALA A 42 5.21 -8.92 2.92
C ALA A 42 6.17 -7.85 2.38
N LYS A 43 6.60 -7.96 1.12
CA LYS A 43 7.44 -6.95 0.44
C LYS A 43 6.77 -5.57 0.42
N VAL A 44 5.48 -5.51 0.05
CA VAL A 44 4.72 -4.26 0.04
C VAL A 44 4.63 -3.66 1.46
N ARG A 45 4.39 -4.49 2.48
CA ARG A 45 4.36 -4.06 3.89
C ARG A 45 5.70 -3.47 4.33
N GLU A 46 6.80 -4.14 4.03
CA GLU A 46 8.15 -3.69 4.35
C GLU A 46 8.43 -2.31 3.75
N ILE A 47 8.12 -2.11 2.47
CA ILE A 47 8.31 -0.82 1.78
C ILE A 47 7.42 0.27 2.39
N SER A 48 6.12 -0.01 2.54
CA SER A 48 5.15 1.00 2.99
C SER A 48 5.38 1.52 4.42
N GLY A 49 5.99 0.71 5.29
CA GLY A 49 6.38 1.12 6.65
C GLY A 49 7.86 1.47 6.81
N GLY A 50 8.65 1.38 5.73
CA GLY A 50 10.11 1.43 5.75
C GLY A 50 10.71 2.80 5.41
N VAL A 51 9.91 3.87 5.38
CA VAL A 51 10.43 5.23 5.17
C VAL A 51 11.18 5.68 6.41
N ARG A 52 12.43 6.14 6.20
CA ARG A 52 13.36 6.50 7.28
C ARG A 52 13.85 7.91 7.16
N THR A 53 14.15 8.29 5.92
CA THR A 53 14.66 9.61 5.59
C THR A 53 13.80 10.22 4.49
N VAL A 54 13.83 11.54 4.45
CA VAL A 54 13.17 12.35 3.44
C VAL A 54 14.24 13.24 2.85
N GLU A 55 14.22 13.41 1.54
CA GLU A 55 15.12 14.32 0.84
C GLU A 55 14.32 15.26 -0.05
N VAL A 56 14.88 16.43 -0.34
CA VAL A 56 14.35 17.32 -1.38
C VAL A 56 14.43 16.59 -2.72
N GLY A 57 13.31 16.38 -3.39
CA GLY A 57 13.21 15.51 -4.56
C GLY A 57 13.11 16.29 -5.87
N VAL A 58 11.92 16.26 -6.45
CA VAL A 58 11.55 17.00 -7.68
C VAL A 58 10.82 18.27 -7.27
N ALA A 59 10.93 19.33 -8.09
CA ALA A 59 10.26 20.61 -7.84
C ALA A 59 8.78 20.42 -7.47
N PRO A 60 8.28 21.09 -6.42
CA PRO A 60 6.86 21.08 -6.06
C PRO A 60 6.01 21.45 -7.26
N ARG A 61 4.95 20.69 -7.49
CA ARG A 61 4.00 20.99 -8.57
C ARG A 61 2.64 21.34 -8.00
N SER A 62 2.30 22.63 -8.07
CA SER A 62 0.93 23.12 -7.94
C SER A 62 0.15 22.79 -9.22
N SER A 63 -0.43 21.59 -9.30
CA SER A 63 -1.29 21.21 -10.43
C SER A 63 -2.71 21.81 -10.33
N PRO A 64 -3.16 22.63 -11.27
CA PRO A 64 -4.56 23.03 -11.34
C PRO A 64 -5.38 21.81 -11.80
N GLY A 65 -6.10 21.16 -10.87
CA GLY A 65 -7.07 20.11 -11.21
C GLY A 65 -6.91 18.78 -10.45
N GLY A 66 -7.55 18.70 -9.28
CA GLY A 66 -8.32 17.56 -8.76
C GLY A 66 -7.77 16.11 -8.69
N ARG A 67 -6.60 15.79 -9.24
CA ARG A 67 -6.00 14.45 -9.10
C ARG A 67 -5.39 14.32 -7.71
N ARG A 68 -5.68 13.20 -7.01
CA ARG A 68 -5.04 12.82 -5.74
C ARG A 68 -3.53 12.96 -5.87
N ARG A 69 -2.95 13.93 -5.17
CA ARG A 69 -1.49 14.14 -5.12
C ARG A 69 -0.91 13.31 -3.99
N SER A 70 0.22 12.68 -4.25
CA SER A 70 1.08 12.17 -3.18
C SER A 70 1.72 13.36 -2.47
N ILE A 71 1.85 13.29 -1.15
CA ILE A 71 2.43 14.36 -0.31
C ILE A 71 3.85 14.71 -0.77
N ALA A 72 4.61 13.70 -1.21
CA ALA A 72 5.89 13.85 -1.89
C ALA A 72 5.88 14.88 -3.03
N MET A 73 4.84 14.91 -3.86
CA MET A 73 4.76 15.87 -4.98
C MET A 73 4.33 17.27 -4.55
N GLU A 74 3.53 17.36 -3.49
CA GLU A 74 3.10 18.65 -2.95
C GLU A 74 4.23 19.38 -2.25
N LEU A 75 5.01 18.65 -1.45
CA LEU A 75 6.15 19.18 -0.71
C LEU A 75 7.46 19.09 -1.48
N GLY A 76 7.46 18.54 -2.70
CA GLY A 76 8.68 18.38 -3.50
C GLY A 76 9.74 17.50 -2.84
N VAL A 77 9.32 16.49 -2.09
CA VAL A 77 10.19 15.57 -1.34
C VAL A 77 10.12 14.15 -1.86
N THR A 78 11.18 13.38 -1.64
CA THR A 78 11.25 11.94 -1.91
C THR A 78 11.36 11.18 -0.60
N ALA A 79 10.52 10.15 -0.45
CA ALA A 79 10.59 9.23 0.67
C ALA A 79 11.67 8.18 0.39
N LEU A 80 12.69 8.11 1.22
CA LEU A 80 13.79 7.16 1.05
C LEU A 80 13.68 6.00 2.05
N LEU A 81 13.92 4.80 1.52
CA LEU A 81 14.07 3.57 2.31
C LEU A 81 15.51 3.43 2.82
N ASP A 82 15.75 2.47 3.73
CA ASP A 82 17.08 2.18 4.29
C ASP A 82 18.19 1.94 3.25
N GLY A 83 17.84 1.51 2.02
CA GLY A 83 18.77 1.30 0.90
C GLY A 83 18.93 2.50 -0.05
N GLY A 84 18.39 3.68 0.28
CA GLY A 84 18.43 4.87 -0.59
C GLY A 84 17.49 4.81 -1.80
N ALA A 85 16.64 3.78 -1.89
CA ALA A 85 15.64 3.67 -2.94
C ALA A 85 14.44 4.58 -2.67
N ASP A 86 13.86 5.14 -3.74
CA ASP A 86 12.59 5.88 -3.68
C ASP A 86 11.45 4.94 -3.29
N GLY A 87 10.88 5.18 -2.11
CA GLY A 87 9.79 4.40 -1.53
C GLY A 87 8.52 4.38 -2.38
N TYR A 88 8.17 5.47 -3.06
CA TYR A 88 6.97 5.49 -3.92
C TYR A 88 7.18 4.66 -5.18
N ARG A 89 8.37 4.73 -5.77
CA ARG A 89 8.72 3.91 -6.93
C ARG A 89 8.75 2.43 -6.55
N ALA A 90 9.47 2.09 -5.48
CA ALA A 90 9.57 0.72 -4.98
C ALA A 90 8.19 0.16 -4.62
N LEU A 91 7.33 0.97 -4.00
CA LEU A 91 5.97 0.56 -3.64
C LEU A 91 5.13 0.29 -4.90
N ARG A 92 5.19 1.18 -5.90
CA ARG A 92 4.45 1.01 -7.15
C ARG A 92 4.82 -0.28 -7.87
N GLU A 93 6.13 -0.58 -7.94
CA GLU A 93 6.63 -1.81 -8.53
C GLU A 93 6.15 -3.04 -7.73
N ALA A 94 6.30 -3.03 -6.40
CA ALA A 94 5.85 -4.13 -5.54
C ALA A 94 4.33 -4.34 -5.56
N LEU A 95 3.54 -3.27 -5.70
CA LEU A 95 2.08 -3.34 -5.86
C LEU A 95 1.69 -3.93 -7.22
N ALA A 96 2.42 -3.63 -8.30
CA ALA A 96 2.17 -4.25 -9.60
C ALA A 96 2.38 -5.78 -9.53
N ASP A 97 3.45 -6.21 -8.86
CA ASP A 97 3.72 -7.63 -8.62
C ASP A 97 2.60 -8.28 -7.77
N LEU A 98 2.21 -7.63 -6.67
CA LEU A 98 1.13 -8.09 -5.81
C LEU A 98 -0.19 -8.21 -6.57
N MET A 99 -0.55 -7.20 -7.36
CA MET A 99 -1.78 -7.20 -8.17
C MET A 99 -1.78 -8.36 -9.17
N THR A 100 -0.62 -8.67 -9.75
CA THR A 100 -0.46 -9.79 -10.66
C THR A 100 -0.69 -11.11 -9.92
N ALA A 101 0.02 -11.34 -8.82
CA ALA A 101 -0.15 -12.55 -8.00
C ALA A 101 -1.59 -12.74 -7.51
N VAL A 102 -2.25 -11.66 -7.09
CA VAL A 102 -3.64 -11.64 -6.64
C VAL A 102 -4.60 -12.06 -7.75
N LEU A 103 -4.44 -11.50 -8.95
CA LEU A 103 -5.31 -11.79 -10.09
C LEU A 103 -5.12 -13.21 -10.59
N VAL A 104 -3.87 -13.70 -10.64
CA VAL A 104 -3.55 -15.11 -10.95
C VAL A 104 -4.19 -16.05 -9.92
N ALA A 105 -4.22 -15.66 -8.64
CA ALA A 105 -4.93 -16.40 -7.60
C ALA A 105 -6.48 -16.35 -7.70
N GLY A 106 -7.04 -15.65 -8.70
CA GLY A 106 -8.48 -15.57 -8.96
C GLY A 106 -9.23 -14.68 -7.97
N MET A 107 -8.54 -13.75 -7.30
CA MET A 107 -9.17 -12.85 -6.34
C MET A 107 -9.85 -11.65 -7.01
N PRO A 108 -10.93 -11.08 -6.42
CA PRO A 108 -11.58 -9.90 -6.97
C PRO A 108 -10.65 -8.70 -6.93
N ARG A 109 -10.43 -8.05 -8.08
CA ARG A 109 -9.59 -6.85 -8.22
C ARG A 109 -9.87 -5.79 -7.17
N ARG A 110 -11.14 -5.51 -6.88
CA ARG A 110 -11.54 -4.48 -5.89
C ARG A 110 -10.98 -4.72 -4.48
N VAL A 111 -10.80 -5.99 -4.07
CA VAL A 111 -10.20 -6.32 -2.76
C VAL A 111 -8.72 -6.01 -2.75
N ALA A 112 -8.06 -6.26 -3.88
CA ALA A 112 -6.67 -5.94 -4.09
C ALA A 112 -6.43 -4.43 -4.18
N ASP A 113 -7.34 -3.69 -4.83
CA ASP A 113 -7.29 -2.23 -4.88
C ASP A 113 -7.39 -1.62 -3.46
N PHE A 114 -8.21 -2.20 -2.57
CA PHE A 114 -8.26 -1.78 -1.16
C PHE A 114 -6.95 -2.06 -0.41
N ALA A 115 -6.37 -3.26 -0.59
CA ALA A 115 -5.10 -3.60 0.06
C ALA A 115 -3.95 -2.71 -0.47
N GLY A 116 -3.87 -2.53 -1.79
CA GLY A 116 -2.88 -1.66 -2.42
C GLY A 116 -3.01 -0.22 -1.98
N GLY A 117 -4.22 0.35 -2.02
CA GLY A 117 -4.49 1.70 -1.55
C GLY A 117 -4.23 1.89 -0.05
N ALA A 118 -4.36 0.85 0.77
CA ALA A 118 -4.00 0.92 2.19
C ALA A 118 -2.49 1.01 2.41
N HIS A 119 -1.69 0.35 1.57
CA HIS A 119 -0.24 0.45 1.61
C HIS A 119 0.28 1.79 1.05
N GLU A 120 -0.35 2.35 0.01
CA GLU A 120 -0.07 3.72 -0.44
C GLU A 120 -0.31 4.73 0.68
N ARG A 121 -1.42 4.58 1.41
CA ARG A 121 -1.73 5.45 2.56
C ARG A 121 -0.80 5.27 3.73
N LEU A 122 -0.35 4.03 3.99
CA LEU A 122 0.67 3.78 5.00
C LEU A 122 1.99 4.47 4.66
N LEU A 123 2.39 4.44 3.38
CA LEU A 123 3.56 5.17 2.92
C LEU A 123 3.40 6.68 3.10
N ASP A 124 2.26 7.24 2.66
CA ASP A 124 1.91 8.65 2.81
C ASP A 124 1.93 9.11 4.28
N SER A 125 1.29 8.35 5.16
CA SER A 125 1.25 8.66 6.60
C SER A 125 2.63 8.53 7.25
N THR A 126 3.43 7.55 6.85
CA THR A 126 4.81 7.39 7.34
C THR A 126 5.69 8.56 6.89
N LEU A 127 5.51 9.03 5.65
CA LEU A 127 6.18 10.23 5.16
C LEU A 127 5.78 11.47 5.97
N MET A 128 4.48 11.69 6.22
CA MET A 128 4.00 12.81 7.06
C MET A 128 4.62 12.81 8.45
N VAL A 129 4.68 11.65 9.10
CA VAL A 129 5.28 11.50 10.43
C VAL A 129 6.79 11.74 10.38
N THR A 130 7.46 11.36 9.30
CA THR A 130 8.90 11.61 9.13
C THR A 130 9.18 13.10 8.93
N ILE A 131 8.34 13.78 8.14
CA ILE A 131 8.39 15.24 7.96
C ILE A 131 8.12 15.96 9.28
N ASP A 132 7.09 15.52 10.03
CA ASP A 132 6.76 16.06 11.35
C ASP A 132 7.96 15.99 12.31
N ARG A 133 8.70 14.88 12.31
CA ARG A 133 9.94 14.76 13.11
C ARG A 133 11.02 15.75 12.67
N CYS A 134 11.20 15.98 11.36
CA CYS A 134 12.12 17.01 10.87
C CYS A 134 11.72 18.42 11.32
N LEU A 135 10.42 18.65 11.54
CA LEU A 135 9.86 19.91 12.03
C LEU A 135 9.81 20.01 13.57
N GLY A 136 10.34 19.01 14.29
CA GLY A 136 10.34 19.01 15.75
C GLY A 136 9.03 18.54 16.40
N GLY A 137 8.14 17.87 15.66
CA GLY A 137 6.93 17.24 16.22
C GLY A 137 5.72 18.17 16.34
N VAL A 138 5.53 19.06 15.36
CA VAL A 138 4.43 20.05 15.31
C VAL A 138 3.04 19.44 15.33
N LEU A 139 2.86 18.21 14.89
CA LEU A 139 1.56 17.51 14.87
C LEU A 139 1.16 16.93 16.24
N GLY A 140 2.10 16.71 17.15
CA GLY A 140 1.85 16.13 18.47
C GLY A 140 0.96 14.88 18.43
N ALA A 141 -0.19 14.94 19.12
CA ALA A 141 -1.12 13.81 19.23
C ALA A 141 -1.77 13.39 17.89
N ASP A 142 -1.82 14.27 16.89
CA ASP A 142 -2.42 13.95 15.60
C ASP A 142 -1.53 13.05 14.74
N ALA A 143 -0.20 13.10 14.93
CA ALA A 143 0.72 12.13 14.33
C ALA A 143 0.43 10.70 14.81
N ASP A 144 0.25 10.51 16.13
CA ASP A 144 -0.07 9.20 16.70
C ASP A 144 -1.44 8.68 16.24
N ARG A 145 -2.43 9.57 16.14
CA ARG A 145 -3.75 9.25 15.61
C ARG A 145 -3.68 8.83 14.16
N LEU A 146 -2.88 9.54 13.35
CA LEU A 146 -2.67 9.22 11.94
C LEU A 146 -2.04 7.84 11.77
N VAL A 147 -0.98 7.54 12.52
CA VAL A 147 -0.31 6.23 12.48
C VAL A 147 -1.29 5.11 12.84
N ARG A 148 -2.01 5.25 13.95
CA ARG A 148 -2.98 4.26 14.41
C ARG A 148 -4.09 4.03 13.38
N ALA A 149 -4.76 5.09 12.93
CA ALA A 149 -5.83 5.00 11.94
C ALA A 149 -5.35 4.35 10.63
N THR A 150 -4.12 4.64 10.21
CA THR A 150 -3.56 4.06 8.98
C THR A 150 -3.23 2.59 9.15
N GLN A 151 -2.66 2.19 10.29
CA GLN A 151 -2.36 0.79 10.60
C GLN A 151 -3.64 -0.04 10.75
N GLU A 152 -4.68 0.49 11.40
CA GLU A 152 -5.99 -0.16 11.52
C GLU A 152 -6.62 -0.40 10.14
N TYR A 153 -6.63 0.62 9.29
CA TYR A 153 -7.13 0.51 7.92
C TYR A 153 -6.33 -0.51 7.09
N GLN A 154 -5.00 -0.48 7.18
CA GLN A 154 -4.12 -1.43 6.49
C GLN A 154 -4.33 -2.86 6.97
N ALA A 155 -4.50 -3.08 8.28
CA ALA A 155 -4.81 -4.38 8.85
C ALA A 155 -6.18 -4.89 8.37
N ALA A 156 -7.21 -4.04 8.35
CA ALA A 156 -8.54 -4.39 7.90
C ALA A 156 -8.58 -4.77 6.40
N ALA A 157 -7.93 -3.97 5.54
CA ALA A 157 -7.82 -4.24 4.11
C ALA A 157 -7.05 -5.54 3.83
N THR A 158 -5.93 -5.75 4.52
CA THR A 158 -5.12 -6.97 4.42
C THR A 158 -5.88 -8.20 4.90
N ALA A 159 -6.59 -8.10 6.02
CA ALA A 159 -7.41 -9.19 6.54
C ALA A 159 -8.53 -9.58 5.57
N LEU A 160 -9.12 -8.61 4.85
CA LEU A 160 -10.09 -8.92 3.80
C LEU A 160 -9.43 -9.68 2.64
N LEU A 161 -8.27 -9.24 2.16
CA LEU A 161 -7.52 -9.91 1.10
C LEU A 161 -7.18 -11.36 1.49
N LEU A 162 -6.64 -11.56 2.69
CA LEU A 162 -6.31 -12.90 3.19
C LEU A 162 -7.56 -13.77 3.38
N ALA A 163 -8.66 -13.20 3.88
CA ALA A 163 -9.91 -13.95 4.01
C ALA A 163 -10.43 -14.47 2.66
N VAL A 164 -10.33 -13.65 1.61
CA VAL A 164 -10.71 -14.04 0.24
C VAL A 164 -9.77 -15.11 -0.32
N LEU A 165 -8.47 -14.98 -0.06
CA LEU A 165 -7.45 -15.94 -0.49
C LEU A 165 -7.64 -17.33 0.15
N TRP A 166 -7.98 -17.38 1.43
CA TRP A 166 -8.14 -18.63 2.18
C TRP A 166 -9.53 -19.25 2.01
N HIS A 167 -10.57 -18.43 2.02
CA HIS A 167 -11.96 -18.90 2.06
C HIS A 167 -12.85 -18.13 1.06
N PRO A 168 -12.64 -18.28 -0.26
CA PRO A 168 -13.30 -17.47 -1.27
C PRO A 168 -14.84 -17.53 -1.19
N TRP A 169 -15.39 -18.71 -0.92
CA TRP A 169 -16.84 -18.92 -0.80
C TRP A 169 -17.43 -18.27 0.44
N ARG A 170 -16.76 -18.37 1.60
CA ARG A 170 -17.22 -17.76 2.86
C ARG A 170 -17.05 -16.23 2.82
N ALA A 171 -15.95 -15.76 2.25
CA ALA A 171 -15.66 -14.33 2.15
C ALA A 171 -16.67 -13.60 1.25
N ARG A 172 -17.13 -14.23 0.16
CA ARG A 172 -18.13 -13.65 -0.76
C ARG A 172 -19.40 -13.17 -0.05
N LEU A 173 -19.90 -13.91 0.94
CA LEU A 173 -21.13 -13.56 1.65
C LEU A 173 -21.01 -12.26 2.44
N ARG A 174 -19.83 -11.98 3.02
CA ARG A 174 -19.57 -10.79 3.85
C ARG A 174 -18.83 -9.69 3.09
N LEU A 175 -18.48 -9.93 1.83
CA LEU A 175 -17.59 -9.08 1.05
C LEU A 175 -18.17 -7.67 0.88
N ARG A 176 -19.46 -7.56 0.54
CA ARG A 176 -20.12 -6.27 0.33
C ARG A 176 -20.08 -5.41 1.59
N HIS A 177 -20.44 -5.98 2.74
CA HIS A 177 -20.45 -5.28 4.02
C HIS A 177 -19.03 -4.84 4.42
N ARG A 178 -18.04 -5.74 4.32
CA ARG A 178 -16.64 -5.40 4.62
C ARG A 178 -16.08 -4.31 3.70
N MET A 179 -16.37 -4.37 2.41
CA MET A 179 -15.97 -3.32 1.47
C MET A 179 -16.65 -1.99 1.78
N SER A 180 -17.91 -2.00 2.24
CA SER A 180 -18.58 -0.78 2.67
C SER A 180 -17.94 -0.18 3.92
N ALA A 181 -17.58 -1.01 4.90
CA ALA A 181 -16.86 -0.56 6.10
C ALA A 181 -15.50 0.05 5.72
N LEU A 182 -14.73 -0.62 4.85
CA LEU A 182 -13.46 -0.09 4.33
C LEU A 182 -13.62 1.24 3.59
N ARG A 183 -14.77 1.49 2.92
CA ARG A 183 -15.04 2.80 2.30
C ARG A 183 -15.25 3.91 3.33
N ILE A 184 -15.91 3.60 4.44
CA ILE A 184 -16.12 4.58 5.51
C ILE A 184 -14.78 4.89 6.18
N GLU A 185 -13.98 3.85 6.48
CA GLU A 185 -12.65 4.00 7.07
C GLU A 185 -11.68 4.75 6.14
N VAL A 186 -11.70 4.46 4.82
CA VAL A 186 -10.84 5.16 3.86
C VAL A 186 -11.22 6.64 3.74
N GLU A 187 -12.50 7.00 3.90
CA GLU A 187 -12.94 8.39 3.90
C GLU A 187 -12.53 9.13 5.19
N SER A 188 -12.70 8.52 6.36
CA SER A 188 -12.28 9.13 7.63
C SER A 188 -10.76 9.35 7.67
N LEU A 189 -9.99 8.34 7.26
CA LEU A 189 -8.53 8.42 7.16
C LEU A 189 -8.10 9.48 6.14
N HIS A 190 -8.83 9.64 5.03
CA HIS A 190 -8.52 10.68 4.06
C HIS A 190 -8.65 12.09 4.65
N ARG A 191 -9.72 12.34 5.41
CA ARG A 191 -9.94 13.63 6.07
C ARG A 191 -8.84 13.92 7.08
N LEU A 192 -8.44 12.92 7.87
CA LEU A 192 -7.34 13.04 8.81
C LEU A 192 -6.02 13.36 8.09
N GLN A 193 -5.69 12.65 7.02
CA GLN A 193 -4.51 12.91 6.19
C GLN A 193 -4.52 14.32 5.59
N GLN A 194 -5.68 14.79 5.10
CA GLN A 194 -5.80 16.14 4.57
C GLN A 194 -5.61 17.22 5.64
N ASN A 195 -6.14 17.03 6.85
CA ASN A 195 -5.93 17.97 7.95
C ASN A 195 -4.45 18.06 8.33
N VAL A 196 -3.78 16.92 8.45
CA VAL A 196 -2.33 16.85 8.72
C VAL A 196 -1.53 17.50 7.59
N LEU A 197 -1.92 17.27 6.34
CA LEU A 197 -1.26 17.88 5.19
C LEU A 197 -1.36 19.40 5.19
N VAL A 198 -2.55 19.95 5.46
CA VAL A 198 -2.75 21.39 5.60
C VAL A 198 -1.83 21.97 6.69
N GLU A 199 -1.67 21.27 7.80
CA GLU A 199 -0.76 21.71 8.87
C GLU A 199 0.70 21.68 8.44
N LEU A 200 1.16 20.60 7.81
CA LEU A 200 2.54 20.44 7.35
C LEU A 200 2.89 21.38 6.19
N THR A 201 1.90 21.82 5.40
CA THR A 201 2.07 22.71 4.25
C THR A 201 1.97 24.20 4.60
N ARG A 202 1.83 24.56 5.89
CA ARG A 202 1.95 25.96 6.32
C ARG A 202 3.30 26.53 5.92
N GLU A 203 3.32 27.78 5.47
CA GLU A 203 4.51 28.43 4.91
C GLU A 203 5.70 28.44 5.88
N GLU A 204 5.44 28.68 7.16
CA GLU A 204 6.42 28.61 8.25
C GLU A 204 7.08 27.22 8.31
N HIS A 205 6.28 26.16 8.27
CA HIS A 205 6.77 24.77 8.32
C HIS A 205 7.50 24.38 7.04
N VAL A 206 7.01 24.78 5.87
CA VAL A 206 7.67 24.49 4.59
C VAL A 206 9.05 25.12 4.53
N THR A 207 9.20 26.35 5.04
CA THR A 207 10.48 27.05 5.08
C THR A 207 11.48 26.30 5.96
N VAL A 208 11.09 25.96 7.19
CA VAL A 208 11.90 25.18 8.14
C VAL A 208 12.26 23.80 7.58
N LEU A 209 11.30 23.12 6.94
CA LEU A 209 11.51 21.81 6.32
C LEU A 209 12.62 21.89 5.28
N TYR A 210 12.56 22.87 4.38
CA TYR A 210 13.58 22.99 3.35
C TYR A 210 14.92 23.50 3.89
N GLU A 211 14.94 24.30 4.97
CA GLU A 211 16.21 24.70 5.61
C GLU A 211 16.91 23.48 6.21
N HIS A 212 16.12 22.54 6.74
CA HIS A 212 16.62 21.27 7.23
C HIS A 212 17.09 20.33 6.11
N LEU A 213 16.33 20.23 5.01
CA LEU A 213 16.58 19.27 3.93
C LEU A 213 17.51 19.76 2.80
N ASP A 214 17.64 21.07 2.61
CA ASP A 214 18.51 21.73 1.61
C ASP A 214 19.16 22.97 2.24
N PRO A 215 20.10 22.78 3.20
CA PRO A 215 20.71 23.89 3.95
C PRO A 215 21.51 24.84 3.06
N ASP A 216 22.07 24.33 1.96
CA ASP A 216 22.84 25.12 0.98
C ASP A 216 21.92 25.85 -0.03
N GLY A 217 20.62 25.55 -0.02
CA GLY A 217 19.60 26.13 -0.90
C GLY A 217 19.81 25.84 -2.39
N GLN A 218 20.66 24.87 -2.74
CA GLN A 218 21.03 24.61 -4.13
C GLN A 218 19.83 24.08 -4.94
N ARG A 219 19.00 23.23 -4.34
CA ARG A 219 17.83 22.68 -5.03
C ARG A 219 16.72 23.72 -5.14
N ARG A 220 16.51 24.54 -4.10
CA ARG A 220 15.57 25.68 -4.17
C ARG A 220 15.97 26.72 -5.23
N LYS A 221 17.27 27.02 -5.36
CA LYS A 221 17.84 27.86 -6.44
C LYS A 221 17.59 27.25 -7.81
N ALA A 222 17.87 25.96 -7.97
CA ALA A 222 17.63 25.24 -9.23
C ALA A 222 16.15 25.25 -9.66
N TRP A 223 15.22 25.36 -8.72
CA TRP A 223 13.78 25.45 -8.98
C TRP A 223 13.27 26.88 -9.18
N GLY A 224 14.10 27.90 -8.97
CA GLY A 224 13.70 29.31 -9.12
C GLY A 224 12.75 29.82 -8.02
N LEU A 225 12.70 29.15 -6.86
CA LEU A 225 11.79 29.51 -5.75
C LEU A 225 12.26 30.74 -4.95
N GLU A 226 13.50 31.25 -5.15
CA GLU A 226 14.02 32.41 -4.42
C GLU A 226 13.30 33.74 -4.72
N LYS A 227 12.56 33.85 -5.83
CA LYS A 227 11.96 35.13 -6.24
C LYS A 227 10.64 35.51 -5.56
N GLN A 228 10.07 34.65 -4.71
CA GLN A 228 8.75 34.91 -4.11
C GLN A 228 8.79 35.59 -2.73
N GLY A 229 9.96 35.66 -2.08
CA GLY A 229 10.10 36.27 -0.73
C GLY A 229 10.53 37.75 -0.70
N ALA A 230 10.78 38.39 -1.85
CA ALA A 230 11.31 39.76 -1.91
C ALA A 230 10.26 40.83 -2.30
N ALA A 231 8.98 40.47 -2.34
CA ALA A 231 7.88 41.37 -2.67
C ALA A 231 6.76 41.30 -1.62
N SER A 232 7.10 41.57 -0.37
CA SER A 232 6.16 41.92 0.71
C SER A 232 6.81 42.96 1.62
#